data_AF-A0A7V9BGG7-F1
#
_entry.id   AF-A0A7V9BGG7-F1
#
_cell.length_a   1.000
_cell.length_b   1.000
_cell.length_c   1.000
_cell.angle_alpha   90.00
_cell.angle_beta   90.00
_cell.angle_gamma   90.00
#
_symmetry.space_group_name_H-M   'P 1'
#
loop_
_entity.id
_entity.type
_entity.pdbx_description
1 polymer ?
#
loop_
_entity_poly.entity_id
_entity_poly.type
_entity_poly.pdbx_seq_one_letter_code
_entity_poly.pdbx_strand_id
1 'polypeptide(L)'
;LVVTDEGLVTFGQQGQRLARRALTGIRSAEYAPTVTSLAVALGREVLLLDARTLRTTARVFAGRGPFAGASWSPDGRWLLVSWPAADQWVFVQVRGGRRVIAFSNIGRQFDGSIPRIAGWCCAR
;
A
#
# COMPACT_ATOMS: atom_id res chain seq x y z
N LEU A 1 4.98 -7.43 11.26
CA LEU A 1 4.13 -6.21 11.34
C LEU A 1 2.79 -6.66 11.89
N VAL A 2 2.21 -5.88 12.78
CA VAL A 2 0.84 -6.06 13.24
C VAL A 2 0.08 -4.78 12.96
N VAL A 3 -1.11 -4.90 12.38
CA VAL A 3 -2.06 -3.82 12.15
C VAL A 3 -3.28 -4.09 13.03
N THR A 4 -3.74 -3.08 13.74
CA THR A 4 -4.95 -3.09 14.56
C THR A 4 -5.80 -1.87 14.20
N ASP A 5 -6.99 -1.78 14.76
CA ASP A 5 -7.84 -0.59 14.58
C ASP A 5 -7.23 0.67 15.20
N GLU A 6 -6.33 0.50 16.18
CA GLU A 6 -5.63 1.60 16.87
C GLU A 6 -4.37 2.07 16.13
N GLY A 7 -3.79 1.22 15.27
CA GLY A 7 -2.52 1.57 14.64
C GLY A 7 -1.73 0.40 14.09
N LEU A 8 -0.43 0.64 14.00
CA LEU A 8 0.51 -0.32 13.44
C LEU A 8 1.75 -0.46 14.32
N VAL A 9 2.28 -1.68 14.37
CA VAL A 9 3.46 -2.04 15.14
C VAL A 9 4.41 -2.84 14.25
N THR A 10 5.66 -2.39 14.15
CA THR A 10 6.72 -3.13 13.45
C THR A 10 7.64 -3.82 14.44
N PHE A 11 8.22 -4.92 13.98
CA PHE A 11 9.06 -5.81 14.77
C PHE A 11 10.33 -6.12 13.99
N GLY A 12 11.44 -6.31 14.72
CA GLY A 12 12.71 -6.75 14.17
C GLY A 12 12.71 -8.25 13.92
N GLN A 13 13.80 -8.75 13.35
CA GLN A 13 13.93 -10.17 13.02
C GLN A 13 13.93 -11.09 14.26
N GLN A 14 14.26 -10.58 15.44
CA GLN A 14 14.23 -11.32 16.70
C GLN A 14 12.90 -11.13 17.45
N GLY A 15 11.87 -10.58 16.80
CA GLY A 15 10.55 -10.37 17.40
C GLY A 15 10.46 -9.17 18.36
N GLN A 16 11.54 -8.43 18.58
CA GLN A 16 11.52 -7.21 19.37
C GLN A 16 10.74 -6.09 18.65
N ARG A 17 9.90 -5.36 19.38
CA ARG A 17 9.17 -4.22 18.82
C ARG A 17 10.14 -3.10 18.43
N LEU A 18 10.05 -2.64 17.18
CA LEU A 18 10.86 -1.53 16.66
C LEU A 18 10.16 -0.19 16.87
N ALA A 19 8.91 -0.08 16.42
CA ALA A 19 8.12 1.13 16.56
C ALA A 19 6.63 0.81 16.61
N ARG A 20 5.87 1.75 17.20
CA ARG A 20 4.41 1.80 17.14
C ARG A 20 3.97 3.16 16.64
N ARG A 21 2.89 3.20 15.86
CA ARG A 21 2.27 4.45 15.44
C ARG A 21 0.75 4.31 15.52
N ALA A 22 0.12 5.24 16.24
CA ALA A 22 -1.32 5.40 16.22
C ALA A 22 -1.74 5.88 14.83
N LEU A 23 -2.60 5.11 14.17
CA LEU A 23 -3.05 5.37 12.81
C LEU A 23 -4.32 4.56 12.56
N THR A 24 -5.45 5.23 12.41
CA THR A 24 -6.74 4.57 12.22
C THR A 24 -7.08 4.42 10.73
N GLY A 25 -8.00 3.51 10.42
CA GLY A 25 -8.53 3.35 9.06
C GLY A 25 -7.53 2.76 8.05
N ILE A 26 -6.54 1.99 8.52
CA ILE A 26 -5.62 1.24 7.67
C ILE A 26 -6.41 0.17 6.92
N ARG A 27 -6.27 0.15 5.59
CA ARG A 27 -6.88 -0.85 4.70
C ARG A 27 -5.87 -1.91 4.29
N SER A 28 -4.64 -1.51 4.06
CA SER A 28 -3.52 -2.44 3.92
C SER A 28 -2.22 -1.79 4.39
N ALA A 29 -1.29 -2.62 4.84
CA ALA A 29 0.08 -2.21 5.10
C ALA A 29 1.03 -3.34 4.67
N GLU A 30 2.02 -3.01 3.84
CA GLU A 30 2.94 -3.99 3.26
C GLU A 30 4.37 -3.45 3.26
N TYR A 31 5.32 -4.29 3.66
CA TYR A 31 6.74 -3.93 3.54
C TYR A 31 7.13 -3.88 2.08
N ALA A 32 7.95 -2.89 1.72
CA ALA A 32 8.68 -2.95 0.46
C ALA A 32 9.54 -4.22 0.44
N PRO A 33 9.90 -4.78 -0.73
CA PRO A 33 10.75 -5.97 -0.83
C PRO A 33 12.10 -5.82 -0.10
N THR A 34 12.64 -4.60 -0.02
CA THR A 34 13.87 -4.29 0.73
C THR A 34 13.67 -4.18 2.25
N VAL A 35 12.43 -4.23 2.74
CA VAL A 35 12.01 -4.12 4.15
C VAL A 35 12.45 -2.82 4.84
N THR A 36 12.95 -1.83 4.10
CA THR A 36 13.34 -0.51 4.62
C THR A 36 12.16 0.46 4.73
N SER A 37 11.10 0.20 3.99
CA SER A 37 9.92 1.07 3.92
C SER A 37 8.65 0.24 4.00
N LEU A 38 7.57 0.87 4.46
CA LEU A 38 6.23 0.28 4.57
C LEU A 38 5.28 1.14 3.73
N ALA A 39 4.56 0.54 2.79
CA ALA A 39 3.43 1.20 2.16
C ALA A 39 2.19 1.00 3.04
N VAL A 40 1.44 2.06 3.28
CA VAL A 40 0.19 2.02 4.05
C VAL A 40 -0.90 2.69 3.23
N ALA A 41 -1.93 1.93 2.87
CA ALA A 41 -3.17 2.47 2.30
C ALA A 41 -4.14 2.76 3.45
N LEU A 42 -4.55 4.01 3.60
CA LEU A 42 -5.49 4.45 4.64
C LEU A 42 -6.40 5.54 4.09
N GLY A 43 -7.70 5.39 4.32
CA GLY A 43 -8.70 6.28 3.74
C GLY A 43 -8.43 6.53 2.25
N ARG A 44 -8.14 7.79 1.91
CA ARG A 44 -7.92 8.27 0.53
C ARG A 44 -6.45 8.50 0.17
N GLU A 45 -5.52 7.97 0.95
CA GLU A 45 -4.08 8.19 0.80
C GLU A 45 -3.29 6.87 0.80
N VAL A 46 -2.17 6.88 0.09
CA VAL A 46 -1.11 5.87 0.22
C VAL A 46 0.15 6.57 0.69
N LEU A 47 0.62 6.16 1.86
CA LEU A 47 1.82 6.69 2.49
C LEU A 47 2.96 5.68 2.41
N LEU A 48 4.17 6.19 2.30
CA LEU A 48 5.39 5.46 2.61
C LEU A 48 5.86 5.86 4.00
N LEU A 49 6.11 4.86 4.83
CA LEU A 49 6.68 5.02 6.15
C LEU A 49 8.07 4.38 6.18
N ASP A 50 8.97 4.94 6.97
CA ASP A 50 10.19 4.24 7.36
C ASP A 50 9.83 3.02 8.22
N ALA A 51 10.33 1.83 7.89
CA ALA A 51 9.93 0.58 8.54
C ALA A 51 10.34 0.50 10.03
N ARG A 52 11.42 1.19 10.41
CA ARG A 52 11.97 1.13 11.78
C ARG A 52 11.36 2.18 12.70
N THR A 53 11.06 3.35 12.17
CA THR A 53 10.61 4.52 12.95
C THR A 53 9.13 4.86 12.74
N LEU A 54 8.50 4.32 11.69
CA LEU A 54 7.13 4.61 11.26
C LEU A 54 6.83 6.06 10.94
N ARG A 55 7.87 6.89 10.78
CA ARG A 55 7.74 8.26 10.29
C ARG A 55 7.33 8.23 8.82
N THR A 56 6.39 9.09 8.45
CA THR A 56 6.02 9.26 7.04
C THR A 56 7.21 9.83 6.28
N THR A 57 7.67 9.11 5.26
CA THR A 57 8.73 9.55 4.35
C THR A 57 8.15 10.19 3.09
N ALA A 58 6.98 9.73 2.64
CA ALA A 58 6.27 10.32 1.51
C ALA A 58 4.77 10.04 1.54
N ARG A 59 3.98 10.94 0.93
CA ARG A 59 2.64 10.63 0.43
C ARG A 59 2.73 10.40 -1.07
N VAL A 60 2.63 9.14 -1.49
CA VAL A 60 2.90 8.74 -2.88
C VAL A 60 1.66 8.84 -3.76
N PHE A 61 0.47 8.67 -3.18
CA PHE A 61 -0.78 8.79 -3.92
C PHE A 61 -1.91 9.30 -3.01
N ALA A 62 -2.83 10.06 -3.60
CA ALA A 62 -4.04 10.54 -2.95
C ALA A 62 -5.17 10.66 -3.98
N GLY A 63 -6.41 10.44 -3.56
CA GLY A 63 -7.56 10.44 -4.44
C GLY A 63 -8.86 10.88 -3.75
N ARG A 64 -9.97 10.74 -4.47
CA ARG A 64 -11.32 10.95 -3.95
C ARG A 64 -11.93 9.60 -3.55
N GLY A 65 -12.34 9.47 -2.29
CA GLY A 65 -12.90 8.23 -1.75
C GLY A 65 -11.82 7.26 -1.23
N PRO A 66 -12.24 6.19 -0.53
CA PRO A 66 -11.31 5.27 0.10
C PRO A 66 -10.65 4.32 -0.90
N PHE A 67 -9.38 4.02 -0.68
CA PHE A 67 -8.68 2.91 -1.34
C PHE A 67 -8.97 1.59 -0.62
N ALA A 68 -9.05 0.49 -1.38
CA ALA A 68 -9.24 -0.84 -0.79
C ALA A 68 -7.92 -1.46 -0.32
N GLY A 69 -6.79 -1.00 -0.84
CA GLY A 69 -5.46 -1.47 -0.48
C GLY A 69 -4.42 -1.05 -1.51
N ALA A 70 -3.17 -1.28 -1.16
CA ALA A 70 -2.01 -1.14 -2.04
C ALA A 70 -1.08 -2.35 -1.89
N SER A 71 -0.41 -2.73 -2.97
CA SER A 71 0.60 -3.81 -2.96
C SER A 71 1.86 -3.48 -3.74
N TRP A 72 3.00 -3.82 -3.17
CA TRP A 72 4.32 -3.59 -3.75
C TRP A 72 4.62 -4.54 -4.91
N SER A 73 5.12 -4.00 -6.03
CA SER A 73 5.72 -4.84 -7.04
C SER A 73 6.96 -5.55 -6.49
N PRO A 74 7.29 -6.77 -6.97
CA PRO A 74 8.44 -7.53 -6.47
C PRO A 74 9.79 -6.82 -6.58
N ASP A 75 9.95 -5.97 -7.60
CA ASP A 75 11.16 -5.15 -7.80
C ASP A 75 11.20 -3.87 -6.92
N GLY A 76 10.14 -3.60 -6.16
CA GLY A 76 10.00 -2.44 -5.30
C GLY A 76 9.92 -1.10 -6.04
N ARG A 77 9.62 -1.09 -7.34
CA ARG A 77 9.54 0.14 -8.15
C ARG A 77 8.13 0.71 -8.24
N TRP A 78 7.11 -0.12 -8.09
CA TRP A 78 5.71 0.24 -8.24
C TRP A 78 4.87 -0.17 -7.03
N LEU A 79 3.80 0.59 -6.81
CA LEU A 79 2.66 0.19 -6.00
C LEU A 79 1.45 0.07 -6.89
N LEU A 80 0.75 -1.06 -6.81
CA LEU A 80 -0.60 -1.20 -7.32
C LEU A 80 -1.58 -0.78 -6.23
N VAL A 81 -2.43 0.21 -6.50
CA VAL A 81 -3.47 0.72 -5.60
C VAL A 81 -4.84 0.35 -6.16
N SER A 82 -5.68 -0.30 -5.34
CA SER A 82 -7.08 -0.56 -5.69
C SER A 82 -7.96 0.61 -5.26
N TRP A 83 -8.68 1.20 -6.22
CA TRP A 83 -9.53 2.36 -6.02
C TRP A 83 -10.98 2.07 -6.46
N PRO A 84 -11.79 1.46 -5.57
CA PRO A 84 -13.17 1.07 -5.90
C PRO A 84 -14.06 2.22 -6.35
N ALA A 85 -13.98 3.36 -5.66
CA ALA A 85 -14.82 4.52 -5.95
C ALA A 85 -14.60 5.13 -7.35
N ALA A 86 -13.47 4.81 -8.00
CA ALA A 86 -13.16 5.26 -9.36
C ALA A 86 -13.25 4.13 -10.40
N ASP A 87 -13.65 2.93 -9.99
CA ASP A 87 -13.57 1.71 -10.80
C ASP A 87 -12.17 1.47 -11.43
N GLN A 88 -11.12 1.66 -10.63
CA GLN A 88 -9.74 1.73 -11.12
C GLN A 88 -8.72 0.92 -10.31
N TRP A 89 -7.71 0.48 -11.04
CA TRP A 89 -6.40 0.10 -10.53
C TRP A 89 -5.37 1.13 -10.96
N VAL A 90 -4.58 1.61 -10.00
CA VAL A 90 -3.58 2.66 -10.24
C VAL A 90 -2.20 2.15 -9.87
N PHE A 91 -1.29 2.17 -10.85
CA PHE A 91 0.12 1.88 -10.66
C PHE A 91 0.87 3.18 -10.40
N VAL A 92 1.55 3.26 -9.26
CA VAL A 92 2.30 4.44 -8.81
C VAL A 92 3.77 4.07 -8.75
N GLN A 93 4.60 4.73 -9.56
CA GLN A 93 6.05 4.55 -9.52
C GLN A 93 6.62 5.31 -8.33
N VAL A 94 7.32 4.59 -7.46
CA VAL A 94 7.90 5.13 -6.22
C VAL A 94 9.43 5.20 -6.24
N ARG A 95 10.08 4.52 -7.21
CA ARG A 95 11.53 4.59 -7.45
C ARG A 95 11.84 4.85 -8.91
N GLY A 96 12.82 5.70 -9.17
CA GLY A 96 13.29 6.02 -10.53
C GLY A 96 12.38 6.98 -11.31
N GLY A 97 11.65 7.85 -10.62
CA GLY A 97 10.75 8.86 -11.22
C GLY A 97 9.33 8.81 -10.64
N ARG A 98 8.56 9.89 -10.83
CA ARG A 98 7.15 9.96 -10.41
C ARG A 98 6.25 9.77 -11.62
N ARG A 99 5.70 8.56 -11.76
CA ARG A 99 4.75 8.19 -12.82
C ARG A 99 3.52 7.54 -12.22
N VAL A 100 2.36 7.84 -12.78
CA VAL A 100 1.09 7.23 -12.40
C VAL A 100 0.43 6.68 -13.67
N ILE A 101 0.00 5.43 -13.64
CA ILE A 101 -0.71 4.77 -14.74
C ILE A 101 -2.02 4.20 -14.16
N ALA A 102 -3.15 4.59 -14.73
CA ALA A 102 -4.46 4.15 -14.27
C ALA A 102 -5.13 3.26 -15.31
N PHE A 103 -5.71 2.15 -14.85
CA PHE A 103 -6.55 1.24 -15.62
C PHE A 103 -7.97 1.30 -15.06
N SER A 104 -8.93 1.64 -15.92
CA SER A 104 -10.34 1.84 -15.55
C SER A 104 -11.20 0.65 -15.95
N ASN A 105 -12.47 0.64 -15.51
CA ASN A 105 -13.42 -0.44 -15.78
C ASN A 105 -12.94 -1.79 -15.25
N ILE A 106 -12.34 -1.80 -14.05
CA ILE A 106 -11.83 -3.03 -13.44
C ILE A 106 -13.00 -3.95 -13.08
N GLY A 107 -14.08 -3.42 -12.52
CA GLY A 107 -15.27 -4.19 -12.17
C GLY A 107 -15.83 -4.97 -13.36
N ARG A 108 -15.85 -4.37 -14.57
CA ARG A 108 -16.31 -5.06 -15.79
C ARG A 108 -15.45 -6.28 -16.15
N GLN A 109 -14.17 -6.28 -15.78
CA GLN A 109 -13.24 -7.39 -16.03
C GLN A 109 -13.37 -8.52 -14.99
N PHE A 110 -14.09 -8.28 -13.90
CA PHE A 110 -14.25 -9.19 -12.76
C PHE A 110 -15.73 -9.27 -12.33
N ASP A 111 -16.60 -9.62 -13.28
CA ASP A 111 -18.03 -9.90 -13.07
C ASP A 111 -18.82 -8.82 -12.32
N GLY A 112 -18.45 -7.55 -12.54
CA GLY A 112 -19.12 -6.38 -11.99
C GLY A 112 -18.58 -5.90 -10.64
N SER A 113 -17.52 -6.51 -10.11
CA SER A 113 -16.94 -6.15 -8.81
C SER A 113 -15.44 -5.88 -8.89
N ILE A 114 -14.92 -4.95 -8.10
CA ILE A 114 -13.46 -4.78 -8.01
C ILE A 114 -12.90 -5.83 -7.05
N PRO A 115 -11.98 -6.69 -7.53
CA PRO A 115 -11.38 -7.71 -6.69
C PRO A 115 -10.39 -7.10 -5.69
N ARG A 116 -10.23 -7.77 -4.55
CA ARG A 116 -9.17 -7.45 -3.59
C ARG A 116 -7.81 -7.88 -4.15
N ILE A 117 -6.81 -7.01 -4.01
CA ILE A 117 -5.44 -7.35 -4.35
C ILE A 117 -4.92 -8.39 -3.33
N ALA A 118 -4.58 -9.57 -3.81
CA ALA A 118 -3.93 -10.61 -2.99
C ALA A 118 -2.40 -10.47 -2.95
N GLY A 119 -1.83 -9.77 -3.94
CA GLY A 119 -0.40 -9.57 -4.11
C GLY A 119 0.00 -9.74 -5.57
N TRP A 120 1.30 -9.64 -5.82
CA TRP A 120 1.87 -9.89 -7.13
C TRP A 120 2.25 -11.36 -7.24
N CYS A 121 1.85 -12.02 -8.32
CA CYS A 121 2.43 -13.32 -8.64
C CYS A 121 3.89 -13.15 -9.05
N CYS A 122 4.63 -14.26 -8.93
CA CYS A 122 5.76 -14.53 -9.81
C CYS A 122 6.97 -13.61 -9.54
N ALA A 123 7.12 -13.19 -8.28
CA ALA A 123 8.35 -12.61 -7.77
C ALA A 123 9.48 -13.65 -7.91
N ARG A 124 10.36 -13.45 -8.90
CA ARG A 124 11.61 -14.19 -9.00
C ARG A 124 12.70 -13.44 -8.24
#